data_AF-A0A9W6J211-F1
#
_entry.id   AF-A0A9W6J211-F1
#
_cell.length_a   1.000
_cell.length_b   1.000
_cell.length_c   1.000
_cell.angle_alpha   90.00
_cell.angle_beta   90.00
_cell.angle_gamma   90.00
#
_symmetry.space_group_name_H-M   'P 1'
#
loop_
_entity.id
_entity.type
_entity.pdbx_description
1 polymer ?
#
loop_
_entity_poly.entity_id
_entity_poly.type
_entity_poly.pdbx_seq_one_letter_code
_entity_poly.pdbx_strand_id
1 'polypeptide(L)'
;MEVYPHPALVELARADKRLPYKVKNVRRYWPELAPVDRQRLLLETWAQIVDLLDREIVGVQALLPAVEEADRGARLKAFEDMLDAVVCVWIGTTVLEGCATPYGDGESAIWIPEPDQVGRAVR
;
A
#
# COMPACT_ATOMS: atom_id res chain seq x y z
N MET A 1 -3.26 -7.28 -17.22
CA MET A 1 -2.69 -7.28 -15.87
C MET A 1 -3.58 -6.45 -14.99
N GLU A 2 -4.12 -7.04 -13.93
CA GLU A 2 -4.86 -6.33 -12.88
C GLU A 2 -4.04 -6.37 -11.60
N VAL A 3 -4.02 -5.25 -10.86
CA VAL A 3 -3.28 -5.12 -9.60
C VAL A 3 -4.25 -4.76 -8.49
N TYR A 4 -4.08 -5.38 -7.32
CA TYR A 4 -4.95 -5.13 -6.18
C TYR A 4 -4.11 -4.71 -4.96
N PRO A 5 -4.16 -3.42 -4.57
CA PRO A 5 -3.29 -2.90 -3.51
C PRO A 5 -3.44 -3.57 -2.15
N HIS A 6 -4.65 -4.01 -1.78
CA HIS A 6 -4.91 -4.56 -0.44
C HIS A 6 -4.08 -5.81 -0.12
N PRO A 7 -4.16 -6.92 -0.88
CA PRO A 7 -3.36 -8.11 -0.62
C PRO A 7 -1.87 -7.83 -0.78
N ALA A 8 -1.47 -7.02 -1.76
CA ALA A 8 -0.06 -6.68 -1.94
C ALA A 8 0.53 -6.00 -0.69
N LEU A 9 -0.22 -5.07 -0.08
CA LEU A 9 0.18 -4.43 1.16
C LEU A 9 0.16 -5.39 2.37
N VAL A 10 -0.71 -6.41 2.38
CA VAL A 10 -0.69 -7.46 3.41
C VAL A 10 0.62 -8.25 3.32
N GLU A 11 1.00 -8.69 2.13
CA GLU A 11 2.26 -9.43 1.91
C GLU A 11 3.48 -8.56 2.24
N LEU A 12 3.50 -7.31 1.76
CA LEU A 12 4.59 -6.36 2.03
C LEU A 12 4.83 -6.16 3.53
N ALA A 13 3.75 -5.97 4.30
CA ALA A 13 3.83 -5.73 5.73
C ALA A 13 3.90 -7.02 6.57
N ARG A 14 3.82 -8.20 5.94
CA ARG A 14 3.65 -9.51 6.61
C ARG A 14 2.54 -9.48 7.66
N ALA A 15 1.43 -8.83 7.30
CA ALA A 15 0.31 -8.64 8.21
C ALA A 15 -0.64 -9.84 8.17
N ASP A 16 -1.26 -10.18 9.30
CA ASP A 16 -2.30 -11.21 9.33
C ASP A 16 -3.60 -10.76 8.63
N LYS A 17 -3.79 -9.45 8.45
CA LYS A 17 -5.03 -8.81 7.98
C LYS A 17 -4.74 -7.57 7.13
N ARG A 18 -5.75 -7.13 6.38
CA ARG A 18 -5.73 -5.89 5.60
C ARG A 18 -5.38 -4.68 6.50
N LEU A 19 -4.42 -3.89 6.04
CA LEU A 19 -4.02 -2.65 6.69
C LEU A 19 -5.14 -1.59 6.63
N PRO A 20 -5.38 -0.82 7.70
CA PRO A 20 -6.43 0.18 7.78
C PRO A 20 -6.04 1.52 7.12
N TYR A 21 -5.79 1.51 5.80
CA TYR A 21 -5.19 2.67 5.12
C TYR A 21 -6.18 3.52 4.28
N LYS A 22 -7.44 3.08 4.13
CA LYS A 22 -8.45 3.81 3.33
C LYS A 22 -9.18 4.88 4.14
N VAL A 23 -9.06 6.15 3.74
CA VAL A 23 -9.71 7.33 4.34
C VAL A 23 -11.22 7.10 4.52
N LYS A 24 -11.90 6.59 3.49
CA LYS A 24 -13.35 6.35 3.52
C LYS A 24 -13.80 5.31 4.57
N ASN A 25 -12.88 4.48 5.05
CA ASN A 25 -13.15 3.39 5.99
C ASN A 25 -12.65 3.66 7.41
N VAL A 26 -12.02 4.81 7.67
CA VAL A 26 -11.39 5.14 8.97
C VAL A 26 -12.33 4.93 10.17
N ARG A 27 -13.61 5.30 10.04
CA ARG A 27 -14.62 5.07 11.10
C ARG A 27 -14.92 3.59 11.35
N ARG A 28 -14.79 2.74 10.32
CA ARG A 28 -15.01 1.29 10.42
C ARG A 28 -13.81 0.57 11.01
N TYR A 29 -12.60 1.06 10.76
CA TYR A 29 -11.38 0.49 11.34
C TYR A 29 -11.32 0.68 12.85
N TRP A 30 -11.76 1.84 13.34
CA TRP A 30 -11.64 2.21 14.75
C TRP A 30 -12.94 2.84 15.29
N PRO A 31 -14.04 2.08 15.40
CA PRO A 31 -15.37 2.61 15.74
C PRO A 31 -15.43 3.29 17.11
N GLU A 32 -14.62 2.84 18.07
CA GLU A 32 -14.64 3.35 19.45
C GLU A 32 -13.75 4.58 19.69
N LEU A 33 -12.92 4.98 18.71
CA LEU A 33 -11.96 6.07 18.89
C LEU A 33 -12.52 7.45 18.51
N ALA A 34 -11.99 8.50 19.14
CA ALA A 34 -12.30 9.87 18.76
C ALA A 34 -11.71 10.19 17.36
N PRO A 35 -12.31 11.14 16.61
CA PRO A 35 -11.85 11.47 15.25
C PRO A 35 -10.36 11.80 15.13
N VAL A 36 -9.78 12.47 16.14
CA VAL A 36 -8.36 12.82 16.17
C VAL A 36 -7.46 11.58 16.27
N ASP A 37 -7.80 10.63 17.16
CA ASP A 37 -7.03 9.40 17.32
C ASP A 37 -7.11 8.52 16.08
N ARG A 38 -8.28 8.45 15.44
CA ARG A 38 -8.45 7.72 14.17
C ARG A 38 -7.57 8.30 13.07
N GLN A 39 -7.48 9.62 12.99
CA GLN A 39 -6.64 10.28 12.00
C GLN A 39 -5.16 10.02 12.27
N ARG A 40 -4.72 10.13 13.54
CA ARG A 40 -3.35 9.79 13.92
C ARG A 40 -2.98 8.36 13.51
N LEU A 41 -3.81 7.37 13.83
CA LEU A 41 -3.57 5.97 13.44
C LEU A 41 -3.56 5.75 11.92
N LEU A 42 -4.36 6.51 11.16
CA LEU A 42 -4.31 6.47 9.70
C LEU A 42 -2.96 6.98 9.18
N LEU A 43 -2.49 8.13 9.69
CA LEU A 43 -1.21 8.71 9.28
C LEU A 43 -0.03 7.82 9.67
N GLU A 44 -0.08 7.20 10.86
CA GLU A 44 0.91 6.19 11.28
C GLU A 44 0.91 4.97 10.34
N THR A 45 -0.27 4.48 9.95
CA THR A 45 -0.40 3.37 8.99
C THR A 45 0.19 3.75 7.63
N TRP A 46 -0.06 4.98 7.16
CA TRP A 46 0.52 5.47 5.92
C TRP A 46 2.04 5.59 5.99
N ALA A 47 2.59 6.16 7.06
CA ALA A 47 4.03 6.27 7.25
C ALA A 47 4.70 4.89 7.21
N GLN A 48 4.11 3.88 7.88
CA GLN A 48 4.59 2.50 7.84
C GLN A 48 4.58 1.91 6.43
N ILE A 49 3.49 2.11 5.67
CA ILE A 49 3.41 1.62 4.28
C ILE A 49 4.48 2.29 3.41
N VAL A 50 4.66 3.61 3.56
CA VAL A 50 5.66 4.37 2.82
C VAL A 50 7.08 3.89 3.13
N ASP A 51 7.40 3.65 4.40
CA ASP A 51 8.70 3.12 4.83
C ASP A 51 8.98 1.73 4.26
N LEU A 52 7.95 0.88 4.16
CA LEU A 52 8.08 -0.45 3.55
C LEU A 52 8.28 -0.34 2.04
N LEU A 53 7.48 0.48 1.35
CA LEU A 53 7.59 0.66 -0.09
C LEU A 53 8.92 1.30 -0.50
N ASP A 54 9.48 2.21 0.30
CA ASP A 54 10.76 2.86 0.01
C ASP A 54 11.95 1.88 0.04
N ARG A 55 11.82 0.76 0.77
CA ARG A 55 12.80 -0.34 0.76
C ARG A 55 12.73 -1.17 -0.51
N GLU A 56 11.57 -1.26 -1.14
CA GLU A 56 11.34 -1.99 -2.38
C GLU A 56 11.60 -1.11 -3.61
N ILE A 57 11.26 0.17 -3.54
CA ILE A 57 11.48 1.18 -4.58
C ILE A 57 12.10 2.41 -3.94
N VAL A 58 13.40 2.59 -4.17
CA VAL A 58 14.14 3.74 -3.67
C VAL A 58 13.51 5.05 -4.15
N GLY A 59 13.20 5.96 -3.21
CA GLY A 59 12.72 7.31 -3.50
C GLY A 59 11.21 7.50 -3.39
N VAL A 60 10.45 6.49 -2.95
CA VAL A 60 9.02 6.61 -2.64
C VAL A 60 8.75 7.69 -1.60
N GLN A 61 9.58 7.76 -0.55
CA GLN A 61 9.45 8.80 0.48
C GLN A 61 9.58 10.22 -0.10
N ALA A 62 10.50 10.41 -1.03
CA ALA A 62 10.73 11.71 -1.65
C ALA A 62 9.64 12.09 -2.68
N LEU A 63 8.97 11.09 -3.26
CA LEU A 63 7.90 11.30 -4.23
C LEU A 63 6.57 11.71 -3.58
N LEU A 64 6.25 11.16 -2.41
CA LEU A 64 4.97 11.39 -1.75
C LEU A 64 4.99 12.72 -0.97
N PRO A 65 3.92 13.53 -1.07
CA PRO A 65 3.85 14.79 -0.35
C PRO A 65 3.67 14.52 1.15
N ALA A 66 4.22 15.41 1.98
CA ALA A 66 3.92 15.39 3.41
C ALA A 66 2.41 15.59 3.67
N VAL A 67 1.91 14.87 4.66
CA VAL A 67 0.54 14.98 5.19
C VAL A 67 0.62 15.34 6.65
N GLU A 68 -0.19 16.29 7.07
CA GLU A 68 -0.25 16.76 8.45
C GLU A 68 -1.52 16.29 9.17
N GLU A 69 -1.48 16.27 10.50
CA GLU A 69 -2.67 16.00 11.33
C GLU A 69 -3.81 17.00 11.13
N ALA A 70 -3.55 18.16 10.53
CA ALA A 70 -4.54 19.17 10.18
C ALA A 70 -5.22 18.91 8.81
N ASP A 71 -4.67 18.03 7.97
CA ASP A 71 -5.20 17.76 6.64
C ASP A 71 -6.54 17.02 6.68
N ARG A 72 -7.45 17.38 5.78
CA ARG A 72 -8.81 16.80 5.72
C ARG A 72 -9.25 16.54 4.27
N GLY A 73 -10.27 15.70 4.13
CA GLY A 73 -11.03 15.54 2.89
C GLY A 73 -10.15 15.26 1.66
N ALA A 74 -10.20 16.16 0.68
CA ALA A 74 -9.51 16.02 -0.60
C ALA A 74 -8.00 15.85 -0.47
N ARG A 75 -7.36 16.48 0.54
CA ARG A 75 -5.91 16.37 0.74
C ARG A 75 -5.50 14.96 1.18
N LEU A 76 -6.23 14.39 2.15
CA LEU A 76 -6.04 13.00 2.58
C LEU A 76 -6.32 12.03 1.43
N LYS A 77 -7.37 12.28 0.65
CA LYS A 77 -7.71 11.43 -0.50
C LYS A 77 -6.64 11.49 -1.61
N ALA A 78 -6.09 12.68 -1.88
CA ALA A 78 -5.01 12.84 -2.86
C ALA A 78 -3.75 12.07 -2.45
N PHE A 79 -3.39 12.09 -1.16
CA PHE A 79 -2.30 11.26 -0.66
C PHE A 79 -2.61 9.77 -0.80
N GLU A 80 -3.82 9.32 -0.41
CA GLU A 80 -4.25 7.92 -0.59
C GLU A 80 -4.13 7.47 -2.05
N ASP A 81 -4.53 8.32 -3.00
CA ASP A 81 -4.46 8.02 -4.44
C ASP A 81 -3.01 7.93 -4.95
N MET A 82 -2.13 8.82 -4.48
CA MET A 82 -0.71 8.73 -4.80
C MET A 82 -0.09 7.47 -4.20
N LEU A 83 -0.45 7.12 -2.96
CA LEU A 83 0.01 5.90 -2.32
C LEU A 83 -0.47 4.65 -3.08
N ASP A 84 -1.75 4.59 -3.47
CA ASP A 84 -2.29 3.52 -4.32
C ASP A 84 -1.52 3.42 -5.65
N ALA A 85 -1.19 4.55 -6.29
CA ALA A 85 -0.43 4.55 -7.53
C ALA A 85 0.98 3.97 -7.35
N VAL A 86 1.68 4.33 -6.26
CA VAL A 86 2.99 3.75 -5.94
C VAL A 86 2.89 2.24 -5.69
N VAL A 87 1.88 1.79 -4.96
CA VAL A 87 1.63 0.35 -4.75
C VAL A 87 1.39 -0.36 -6.08
N CYS A 88 0.60 0.23 -6.98
CA CYS A 88 0.38 -0.30 -8.32
C CYS A 88 1.69 -0.42 -9.13
N VAL A 89 2.57 0.58 -9.05
CA VAL A 89 3.89 0.56 -9.69
C VAL A 89 4.74 -0.58 -9.13
N TRP A 90 4.82 -0.72 -7.80
CA TRP A 90 5.55 -1.82 -7.16
C TRP A 90 5.05 -3.19 -7.58
N ILE A 91 3.73 -3.42 -7.56
CA ILE A 91 3.17 -4.68 -8.04
C ILE A 91 3.58 -4.92 -9.50
N GLY A 92 3.43 -3.91 -10.38
CA GLY A 92 3.83 -4.01 -11.78
C GLY A 92 5.30 -4.40 -11.96
N THR A 93 6.21 -3.80 -11.19
CA THR A 93 7.64 -4.16 -11.20
C THR A 93 7.85 -5.62 -10.79
N THR A 94 7.24 -6.06 -9.68
CA THR A 94 7.39 -7.46 -9.23
C THR A 94 6.84 -8.47 -10.22
N VAL A 95 5.78 -8.14 -10.97
CA VAL A 95 5.27 -8.97 -12.06
C VAL A 95 6.31 -9.11 -13.17
N LEU A 96 6.93 -7.99 -13.59
CA LEU A 96 7.95 -8.01 -14.64
C LEU A 96 9.22 -8.75 -14.21
N GLU A 97 9.53 -8.76 -12.92
CA GLU A 97 10.65 -9.50 -12.32
C GLU A 97 10.35 -10.98 -12.04
N GLY A 98 9.12 -11.45 -12.32
CA GLY A 98 8.71 -12.82 -12.01
C GLY A 98 8.57 -13.10 -10.51
N CYS A 99 8.44 -12.05 -9.69
CA CYS A 99 8.34 -12.10 -8.23
C CYS A 99 6.90 -11.84 -7.74
N ALA A 100 5.90 -12.21 -8.54
CA ALA A 100 4.49 -12.09 -8.19
C ALA A 100 3.70 -13.31 -8.69
N THR A 101 2.74 -13.75 -7.88
CA THR A 101 1.86 -14.88 -8.22
C THR A 101 0.53 -14.37 -8.78
N PRO A 102 0.09 -14.86 -9.95
CA PRO A 102 -1.23 -14.56 -10.50
C PRO A 102 -2.32 -15.39 -9.81
N TYR A 103 -3.41 -14.73 -9.42
CA TYR A 103 -4.62 -15.37 -8.90
C TYR A 103 -5.77 -15.10 -9.86
N GLY A 104 -6.23 -16.13 -10.56
CA GLY A 104 -7.25 -16.03 -11.61
C GLY A 104 -6.98 -17.03 -12.74
N ASP A 105 -7.37 -16.66 -13.95
CA ASP A 105 -7.12 -17.43 -15.17
C ASP A 105 -6.16 -16.70 -16.13
N GLY A 106 -5.92 -17.30 -17.31
CA GLY A 106 -4.99 -16.75 -18.31
C GLY A 106 -5.47 -15.47 -19.00
N GLU A 107 -6.73 -15.09 -18.84
CA GLU A 107 -7.32 -13.87 -19.42
C GLU A 107 -7.44 -12.76 -18.37
N SER A 108 -7.69 -13.13 -17.11
CA SER A 108 -7.81 -12.22 -15.98
C SER A 108 -7.20 -12.81 -14.71
N ALA A 109 -6.10 -12.20 -14.26
CA ALA A 109 -5.48 -12.52 -13.00
C ALA A 109 -5.11 -11.26 -12.22
N ILE A 110 -5.34 -11.32 -10.91
CA ILE A 110 -4.85 -10.35 -9.93
C ILE A 110 -3.46 -10.80 -9.52
N TRP A 111 -2.48 -9.93 -9.68
CA TRP A 111 -1.10 -10.23 -9.33
C TRP A 111 -0.78 -9.79 -7.90
N ILE A 112 -0.25 -10.72 -7.10
CA ILE A 112 0.14 -10.47 -5.71
C ILE A 112 1.65 -10.69 -5.60
N PRO A 113 2.43 -9.68 -5.16
CA PRO A 113 3.88 -9.81 -4.98
C PRO A 113 4.25 -10.89 -3.96
N GLU A 114 5.42 -11.48 -4.15
CA GLU A 114 6.09 -12.36 -3.19
C GLU A 114 7.38 -11.65 -2.72
N PRO A 115 7.32 -10.82 -1.66
CA PRO A 115 8.44 -9.95 -1.28
C PRO A 115 9.75 -10.71 -0.98
N ASP A 116 9.65 -11.97 -0.56
CA ASP A 116 10.81 -12.84 -0.29
C ASP A 116 11.56 -13.32 -1.55
N GLN A 117 10.98 -13.14 -2.73
CA GLN A 117 11.57 -13.50 -4.03
C GLN A 117 12.32 -12.32 -4.69
N VAL A 118 11.99 -11.08 -4.29
CA VAL A 118 12.58 -9.86 -4.86
C VAL A 118 14.09 -9.84 -4.56
N GLY A 119 14.90 -10.00 -5.61
CA GLY A 119 16.37 -10.12 -5.52
C GLY A 119 16.94 -11.53 -5.67
N ARG A 120 16.12 -12.60 -5.73
CA ARG A 120 16.57 -13.95 -6.12
C ARG A 120 16.54 -14.19 -7.62
N ALA A 121 15.69 -13.48 -8.36
CA ALA A 121 15.55 -13.60 -9.82
C ALA A 121 16.75 -13.03 -10.62
N VAL A 122 17.71 -12.38 -9.96
CA VAL A 122 18.94 -11.82 -10.57
C VAL A 122 20.18 -12.68 -10.27
N ARG A 123 20.01 -13.97 -9.93
CA ARG A 123 21.11 -14.93 -9.74
C ARG A 123 21.00 -16.12 -10.66
#